data_AF-A0AAW1QKR6-F1
#
_entry.id   AF-A0AAW1QKR6-F1
#
_cell.length_a   1.000
_cell.length_b   1.000
_cell.length_c   1.000
_cell.angle_alpha   90.00
_cell.angle_beta   90.00
_cell.angle_gamma   90.00
#
_symmetry.space_group_name_H-M   'P 1'
#
loop_
_entity.id
_entity.type
_entity.pdbx_description
1 polymer ?
#
loop_
_entity_poly.entity_id
_entity_poly.type
_entity_poly.pdbx_seq_one_letter_code
_entity_poly.pdbx_strand_id
1 'polypeptide(L)'
;MDQKLSRKLVHMLAGPGFALCWPLFSMEPHARFCAALVPSLNVVRLLLLGFGVVKDEGTVKSMSRSGDRLELLRGPLYYVLVLIAGTLVFWRESPVGLVAISLMCGGDGLADIVGRRWGDAARLPWNRAKSWPGSAAMFLGGTAMALGSMAYFSALGFFDCDLVSAAGSVATIAAAATLMESLPLNRWLDDNLSVPGTAAVLGTLLVNALILA
;
A
#
# COMPACT_ATOMS: atom_id res chain seq x y z
N MET A 1 19.27 0.98 13.82
CA MET A 1 18.15 0.29 13.14
C MET A 1 18.64 -0.17 11.77
N ASP A 2 18.36 -1.40 11.35
CA ASP A 2 18.72 -1.87 10.00
C ASP A 2 18.06 -0.97 8.93
N GLN A 3 18.83 -0.52 7.95
CA GLN A 3 18.38 0.37 6.85
C GLN A 3 17.22 -0.26 6.08
N LYS A 4 17.22 -1.59 5.91
CA LYS A 4 16.11 -2.32 5.25
C LYS A 4 14.82 -2.26 6.06
N LEU A 5 14.92 -2.42 7.38
CA LEU A 5 13.79 -2.32 8.30
C LEU A 5 13.25 -0.89 8.34
N SER A 6 14.13 0.11 8.43
CA SER A 6 13.73 1.52 8.44
C SER A 6 12.93 1.92 7.19
N ARG A 7 13.41 1.55 6.01
CA ARG A 7 12.70 1.82 4.75
C ARG A 7 11.31 1.17 4.72
N LYS A 8 11.18 -0.06 5.23
CA LYS A 8 9.91 -0.79 5.27
C LYS A 8 8.95 -0.29 6.34
N LEU A 9 9.46 0.22 7.47
CA LEU A 9 8.64 0.94 8.44
C LEU A 9 8.06 2.22 7.83
N VAL A 10 8.87 3.00 7.10
CA VAL A 10 8.36 4.19 6.38
C VAL A 10 7.29 3.80 5.38
N HIS A 11 7.50 2.73 4.60
CA HIS A 11 6.51 2.20 3.65
C HIS A 11 5.18 1.80 4.33
N MET A 12 5.25 1.12 5.48
CA MET A 12 4.07 0.69 6.23
C MET A 12 3.31 1.82 6.90
N LEU A 13 4.00 2.90 7.30
CA LEU A 13 3.41 3.97 8.11
C LEU A 13 3.01 5.18 7.27
N ALA A 14 3.75 5.53 6.22
CA ALA A 14 3.53 6.76 5.48
C ALA A 14 2.18 6.78 4.75
N GLY A 15 1.85 5.72 4.02
CA GLY A 15 0.61 5.59 3.26
C GLY A 15 -0.63 5.54 4.14
N PRO A 16 -0.72 4.60 5.12
CA PRO A 16 -1.85 4.55 6.04
C PRO A 16 -1.93 5.79 6.92
N GLY A 17 -0.79 6.33 7.38
CA GLY A 17 -0.76 7.59 8.12
C GLY A 17 -1.31 8.77 7.30
N PHE A 18 -0.97 8.85 6.02
CA PHE A 18 -1.56 9.83 5.11
C PHE A 18 -3.06 9.60 4.91
N ALA A 19 -3.49 8.36 4.72
CA ALA A 19 -4.91 8.03 4.58
C ALA A 19 -5.70 8.40 5.84
N LEU A 20 -5.18 8.11 7.04
CA LEU A 20 -5.78 8.51 8.31
C LEU A 20 -5.96 10.02 8.47
N CYS A 21 -5.21 10.83 7.72
CA CYS A 21 -5.37 12.29 7.69
C CYS A 21 -6.44 12.77 6.68
N TRP A 22 -7.00 11.91 5.82
CA TRP A 22 -8.06 12.30 4.87
C TRP A 22 -9.30 12.93 5.52
N PRO A 23 -9.75 12.51 6.72
CA PRO A 23 -10.85 13.18 7.42
C PRO A 23 -10.56 14.63 7.85
N LEU A 24 -9.28 15.05 7.89
CA LEU A 24 -8.90 16.43 8.23
C LEU A 24 -9.17 17.43 7.10
N PHE A 25 -9.40 16.95 5.88
CA PHE A 25 -9.73 17.80 4.74
C PHE A 25 -11.22 18.16 4.75
N SER A 26 -11.57 19.32 4.18
CA SER A 26 -12.96 19.79 4.12
C SER A 26 -13.91 18.80 3.45
N MET A 27 -15.22 18.92 3.70
CA MET A 27 -16.26 18.06 3.12
C MET A 27 -16.56 18.36 1.63
N GLU A 28 -15.87 19.35 1.06
CA GLU A 28 -16.03 19.71 -0.35
C GLU A 28 -15.54 18.58 -1.28
N PRO A 29 -16.24 18.29 -2.40
CA PRO A 29 -15.84 17.26 -3.36
C PRO A 29 -14.43 17.47 -3.95
N HIS A 30 -13.97 18.72 -3.98
CA HIS A 30 -12.65 19.09 -4.49
C HIS A 30 -11.51 18.89 -3.48
N ALA A 31 -11.81 18.56 -2.23
CA ALA A 31 -10.83 18.38 -1.16
C ALA A 31 -9.79 17.28 -1.48
N ARG A 32 -10.17 16.27 -2.27
CA ARG A 32 -9.27 15.23 -2.77
C ARG A 32 -8.09 15.79 -3.58
N PHE A 33 -8.28 16.88 -4.33
CA PHE A 33 -7.21 17.51 -5.09
C PHE A 33 -6.22 18.20 -4.17
N CYS A 34 -6.71 18.90 -3.13
CA CYS A 34 -5.87 19.49 -2.10
C CYS A 34 -5.08 18.41 -1.34
N ALA A 35 -5.72 17.29 -1.00
CA ALA A 35 -5.04 16.16 -0.36
C ALA A 35 -3.97 15.54 -1.26
N ALA A 36 -4.24 15.38 -2.56
CA ALA A 36 -3.30 14.86 -3.53
C ALA A 36 -2.05 15.74 -3.70
N LEU A 37 -2.10 17.03 -3.35
CA LEU A 37 -0.92 17.90 -3.38
C LEU A 37 0.19 17.38 -2.45
N VAL A 38 -0.16 16.81 -1.29
CA VAL A 38 0.82 16.29 -0.33
C VAL A 38 1.71 15.20 -0.94
N PRO A 39 1.18 14.07 -1.46
CA PRO A 39 2.00 13.09 -2.16
C PRO A 39 2.57 13.61 -3.49
N SER A 40 1.91 14.55 -4.18
CA SER A 40 2.46 15.16 -5.41
C SER A 40 3.74 15.94 -5.15
N LEU A 41 3.81 16.68 -4.05
CA LEU A 41 5.06 17.34 -3.62
C LEU A 41 6.15 16.31 -3.32
N ASN A 42 5.79 15.14 -2.78
CA ASN A 42 6.74 14.06 -2.58
C ASN A 42 7.23 13.44 -3.91
N VAL A 43 6.38 13.35 -4.94
CA VAL A 43 6.81 12.97 -6.29
C VAL A 43 7.87 13.96 -6.81
N VAL A 44 7.60 15.26 -6.71
CA VAL A 44 8.58 16.29 -7.13
C VAL A 44 9.90 16.11 -6.37
N ARG A 45 9.83 15.91 -5.05
CA ARG A 45 11.02 15.63 -4.23
C ARG A 45 11.80 14.41 -4.72
N LEU A 46 11.12 13.29 -4.99
CA LEU A 46 11.76 12.06 -5.48
C LEU A 46 12.39 12.25 -6.86
N LEU A 47 11.73 12.99 -7.76
CA LEU A 47 12.28 13.31 -9.08
C LEU A 47 13.54 14.17 -8.96
N LEU A 48 13.51 15.23 -8.15
CA LEU A 48 14.66 16.11 -7.93
C LEU A 48 15.86 15.36 -7.33
N LEU A 49 15.62 14.45 -6.38
CA LEU A 49 16.67 13.61 -5.80
C LEU A 49 17.18 12.55 -6.79
N GLY A 50 16.27 11.88 -7.50
CA GLY A 50 16.59 10.83 -8.45
C GLY A 50 17.42 11.33 -9.63
N PHE A 51 17.09 12.49 -10.18
CA PHE A 51 17.89 13.15 -11.22
C PHE A 51 19.12 13.88 -10.66
N GLY A 52 19.24 14.01 -9.35
CA GLY A 52 20.38 14.65 -8.69
C GLY A 52 20.42 16.17 -8.79
N VAL A 53 19.27 16.79 -9.06
CA VAL A 53 19.09 18.25 -9.00
C VAL A 53 19.26 18.73 -7.55
N VAL A 54 18.71 17.96 -6.60
CA VAL A 54 18.90 18.16 -5.16
C VAL A 54 19.80 17.05 -4.62
N LYS A 55 20.76 17.42 -3.78
CA LYS A 55 21.67 16.48 -3.12
C LYS A 55 21.27 16.31 -1.66
N ASP A 56 20.72 15.15 -1.32
CA ASP A 56 20.40 14.75 0.05
C ASP A 56 20.72 13.27 0.22
N GLU A 57 21.98 12.99 0.57
CA GLU A 57 22.48 11.62 0.73
C GLU A 57 21.77 10.86 1.85
N GLY A 58 21.29 11.56 2.89
CA GLY A 58 20.55 10.95 3.99
C GLY A 58 19.24 10.35 3.51
N THR A 59 18.49 11.10 2.69
CA THR A 59 17.24 10.63 2.08
C THR A 59 17.49 9.56 1.02
N VAL A 60 18.51 9.72 0.15
CA VAL A 60 18.85 8.67 -0.83
C VAL A 60 19.19 7.36 -0.12
N LYS A 61 19.98 7.42 0.95
CA LYS A 61 20.37 6.23 1.72
C LYS A 61 19.17 5.59 2.41
N SER A 62 18.26 6.35 3.00
CA SER A 62 17.11 5.76 3.70
C SER A 62 16.11 5.09 2.75
N MET A 63 16.03 5.53 1.49
CA MET A 63 15.03 5.08 0.53
C MET A 63 15.55 4.14 -0.58
N SER A 64 16.86 4.07 -0.82
CA SER A 64 17.49 3.13 -1.77
C SER A 64 18.05 1.88 -1.08
N ARG A 65 18.25 0.81 -1.85
CA ARG A 65 18.92 -0.43 -1.42
C ARG A 65 20.42 -0.37 -1.64
N SER A 66 20.87 0.13 -2.79
CA SER A 66 22.29 0.20 -3.16
C SER A 66 22.96 1.54 -2.82
N GLY A 67 22.19 2.57 -2.46
CA GLY A 67 22.68 3.95 -2.42
C GLY A 67 22.53 4.69 -3.75
N ASP A 68 22.09 4.01 -4.82
CA ASP A 68 21.81 4.64 -6.11
C ASP A 68 20.53 5.48 -6.05
N ARG A 69 20.66 6.78 -6.35
CA ARG A 69 19.55 7.74 -6.45
C ARG A 69 18.51 7.33 -7.49
N LEU A 70 18.88 6.61 -8.54
CA LEU A 70 17.92 6.17 -9.56
C LEU A 70 16.92 5.14 -9.03
N GLU A 71 17.22 4.44 -7.93
CA GLU A 71 16.24 3.55 -7.28
C GLU A 71 15.03 4.30 -6.73
N LEU A 72 15.17 5.61 -6.42
CA LEU A 72 14.06 6.46 -5.97
C LEU A 72 12.96 6.57 -7.05
N LEU A 73 13.34 6.47 -8.32
CA LEU A 73 12.43 6.59 -9.47
C LEU A 73 11.69 5.27 -9.78
N ARG A 74 11.88 4.22 -8.97
CA ARG A 74 11.22 2.92 -9.12
C ARG A 74 10.20 2.71 -8.01
N GLY A 75 10.40 1.70 -7.16
CA GLY A 75 9.48 1.33 -6.07
C GLY A 75 8.98 2.52 -5.23
N PRO A 76 9.83 3.46 -4.77
CA PRO A 76 9.38 4.64 -4.03
C PRO A 76 8.48 5.58 -4.84
N LEU A 77 8.82 5.84 -6.10
CA LEU A 77 7.99 6.68 -6.97
C LEU A 77 6.64 6.01 -7.27
N TYR A 78 6.66 4.72 -7.63
CA TYR A 78 5.45 3.94 -7.90
C TYR A 78 4.49 3.92 -6.70
N TYR A 79 5.05 3.74 -5.50
CA TYR A 79 4.30 3.81 -4.26
C TYR A 79 3.54 5.14 -4.10
N VAL A 80 4.23 6.28 -4.29
CA VAL A 80 3.60 7.60 -4.15
C VAL A 80 2.58 7.85 -5.25
N LEU A 81 2.84 7.39 -6.48
CA LEU A 81 1.88 7.49 -7.60
C LEU A 81 0.60 6.71 -7.31
N VAL A 82 0.69 5.53 -6.69
CA VAL A 82 -0.50 4.78 -6.26
C VAL A 82 -1.25 5.51 -5.15
N LEU A 83 -0.57 6.14 -4.20
CA LEU A 83 -1.25 6.96 -3.20
C LEU A 83 -2.01 8.13 -3.83
N ILE A 84 -1.43 8.79 -4.84
CA ILE A 84 -2.12 9.86 -5.60
C ILE A 84 -3.34 9.29 -6.32
N ALA A 85 -3.18 8.18 -7.04
CA ALA A 85 -4.27 7.55 -7.77
C ALA A 85 -5.41 7.10 -6.82
N GLY A 86 -5.05 6.47 -5.70
CA GLY A 86 -5.96 6.10 -4.63
C GLY A 86 -6.71 7.32 -4.09
N THR A 87 -6.00 8.40 -3.76
CA THR A 87 -6.63 9.64 -3.29
C THR A 87 -7.59 10.27 -4.30
N LEU A 88 -7.23 10.32 -5.59
CA LEU A 88 -8.05 10.99 -6.59
C LEU A 88 -9.26 10.15 -7.03
N VAL A 89 -9.09 8.83 -7.15
CA VAL A 89 -10.11 7.90 -7.68
C VAL A 89 -10.92 7.26 -6.57
N PHE A 90 -10.26 6.79 -5.51
CA PHE A 90 -10.85 6.05 -4.39
C PHE A 90 -10.67 6.84 -3.09
N TRP A 91 -11.31 8.01 -3.04
CA TRP A 91 -11.26 8.93 -1.90
C TRP A 91 -11.89 8.31 -0.64
N ARG A 92 -11.98 9.08 0.44
CA ARG A 92 -12.40 8.61 1.77
C ARG A 92 -13.79 7.99 1.86
N GLU A 93 -14.67 8.26 0.89
CA GLU A 93 -15.99 7.65 0.76
C GLU A 93 -15.94 6.28 0.05
N SER A 94 -14.76 5.83 -0.39
CA SER A 94 -14.58 4.56 -1.10
C SER A 94 -13.76 3.54 -0.28
N PRO A 95 -14.35 2.41 0.15
CA PRO A 95 -13.61 1.36 0.84
C PRO A 95 -12.54 0.70 -0.04
N VAL A 96 -12.71 0.73 -1.37
CA VAL A 96 -11.76 0.14 -2.33
C VAL A 96 -10.37 0.75 -2.18
N GLY A 97 -10.29 2.08 -2.04
CA GLY A 97 -9.03 2.81 -1.85
C GLY A 97 -8.36 2.44 -0.55
N LEU A 98 -9.14 2.33 0.53
CA LEU A 98 -8.65 1.92 1.84
C LEU A 98 -8.09 0.49 1.81
N VAL A 99 -8.80 -0.45 1.18
CA VAL A 99 -8.34 -1.84 1.02
C VAL A 99 -7.04 -1.88 0.21
N ALA A 100 -6.98 -1.18 -0.93
CA ALA A 100 -5.80 -1.16 -1.80
C ALA A 100 -4.56 -0.58 -1.10
N ILE A 101 -4.71 0.56 -0.39
CA ILE A 101 -3.63 1.18 0.37
C ILE A 101 -3.18 0.27 1.51
N SER A 102 -4.10 -0.36 2.24
CA SER A 102 -3.78 -1.26 3.35
C SER A 102 -3.03 -2.52 2.89
N LEU A 103 -3.40 -3.10 1.76
CA LEU A 103 -2.69 -4.26 1.20
C LEU A 103 -1.30 -3.90 0.67
N MET A 104 -1.16 -2.76 -0.02
CA MET A 104 0.14 -2.27 -0.51
C MET A 104 1.07 -1.87 0.64
N CYS A 105 0.57 -1.13 1.64
CA CYS A 105 1.42 -0.58 2.69
C CYS A 105 1.62 -1.60 3.81
N GLY A 106 0.52 -2.06 4.41
CA GLY A 106 0.53 -3.00 5.53
C GLY A 106 0.86 -4.42 5.10
N GLY A 107 0.14 -4.94 4.10
CA GLY A 107 0.33 -6.30 3.60
C GLY A 107 1.76 -6.57 3.12
N ASP A 108 2.20 -5.91 2.04
CA ASP A 108 3.56 -6.08 1.49
C ASP A 108 4.66 -5.69 2.50
N GLY A 109 4.42 -4.68 3.34
CA GLY A 109 5.34 -4.30 4.40
C GLY A 109 5.58 -5.41 5.42
N LEU A 110 4.49 -6.01 5.93
CA LEU A 110 4.54 -7.12 6.88
C LEU A 110 5.07 -8.41 6.24
N ALA A 111 4.70 -8.68 4.99
CA ALA A 111 5.18 -9.82 4.22
C ALA A 111 6.70 -9.88 4.19
N ASP A 112 7.31 -8.74 3.94
CA ASP A 112 8.75 -8.60 3.82
C ASP A 112 9.48 -8.63 5.18
N ILE A 113 8.89 -8.08 6.25
CA ILE A 113 9.44 -8.18 7.63
C ILE A 113 9.39 -9.63 8.13
N VAL A 114 8.21 -10.26 8.05
CA VAL A 114 7.99 -11.62 8.52
C VAL A 114 8.73 -12.63 7.64
N GLY A 115 8.69 -12.43 6.32
CA GLY A 115 9.37 -13.28 5.35
C GLY A 115 10.89 -13.27 5.51
N ARG A 116 11.50 -12.16 5.90
CA ARG A 116 12.93 -12.13 6.27
C ARG A 116 13.23 -12.82 7.60
N ARG A 117 12.33 -12.71 8.57
CA ARG A 117 12.58 -13.23 9.93
C ARG A 117 12.39 -14.74 10.03
N TRP A 118 11.41 -15.30 9.32
CA TRP A 118 11.03 -16.70 9.44
C TRP A 118 10.92 -17.45 8.09
N GLY A 119 11.17 -16.79 6.96
CA GLY A 119 10.91 -17.37 5.65
C GLY A 119 12.01 -18.27 5.07
N ASP A 120 13.19 -18.35 5.69
CA ASP A 120 14.33 -19.07 5.11
C ASP A 120 14.07 -20.58 4.91
N ALA A 121 13.44 -21.22 5.88
CA ALA A 121 13.11 -22.64 5.84
C ALA A 121 11.86 -22.97 4.97
N ALA A 122 11.07 -21.96 4.61
CA ALA A 122 9.74 -22.14 4.02
C ALA A 122 9.51 -21.25 2.79
N ARG A 123 10.40 -21.37 1.80
CA ARG A 123 10.31 -20.65 0.51
C ARG A 123 9.18 -21.21 -0.37
N LEU A 124 8.58 -20.35 -1.19
CA LEU A 124 7.54 -20.78 -2.12
C LEU A 124 8.16 -21.64 -3.26
N PRO A 125 7.49 -22.72 -3.71
CA PRO A 125 8.00 -23.58 -4.79
C PRO A 125 8.24 -22.84 -6.12
N TRP A 126 7.36 -21.88 -6.45
CA TRP A 126 7.40 -21.11 -7.71
C TRP A 126 8.17 -19.80 -7.60
N ASN A 127 8.45 -19.30 -6.40
CA ASN A 127 9.16 -18.06 -6.19
C ASN A 127 10.05 -18.11 -4.93
N ARG A 128 11.33 -18.45 -5.14
CA ARG A 128 12.31 -18.58 -4.05
C ARG A 128 12.63 -17.26 -3.34
N ALA A 129 12.30 -16.10 -3.94
CA ALA A 129 12.47 -14.81 -3.28
C ALA A 129 11.41 -14.57 -2.19
N LYS A 130 10.26 -15.24 -2.27
CA LYS A 130 9.12 -15.12 -1.35
C LYS A 130 9.02 -16.37 -0.46
N SER A 131 8.20 -16.29 0.58
CA SER A 131 8.07 -17.36 1.57
C SER A 131 6.64 -17.52 2.08
N TRP A 132 6.31 -18.71 2.58
CA TRP A 132 5.00 -19.01 3.18
C TRP A 132 4.71 -18.11 4.39
N PRO A 133 5.64 -17.88 5.35
CA PRO A 133 5.40 -16.94 6.45
C PRO A 133 5.17 -15.50 5.97
N GLY A 134 5.89 -15.06 4.93
CA GLY A 134 5.66 -13.74 4.32
C GLY A 134 4.27 -13.62 3.69
N SER A 135 3.85 -14.63 2.93
CA SER A 135 2.51 -14.66 2.30
C SER A 135 1.39 -14.68 3.35
N ALA A 136 1.56 -15.45 4.43
CA ALA A 136 0.61 -15.47 5.54
C ALA A 136 0.53 -14.09 6.25
N ALA A 137 1.67 -13.43 6.45
CA ALA A 137 1.71 -12.09 7.03
C ALA A 137 1.07 -11.03 6.12
N MET A 138 1.29 -11.13 4.80
CA MET A 138 0.62 -10.28 3.83
C MET A 138 -0.90 -10.41 3.92
N PHE A 139 -1.39 -11.65 3.87
CA PHE A 139 -2.81 -11.95 3.90
C PHE A 139 -3.45 -11.50 5.22
N LEU A 140 -2.94 -11.95 6.36
CA LEU A 140 -3.54 -11.66 7.67
C LEU A 140 -3.38 -10.19 8.05
N GLY A 141 -2.16 -9.66 7.91
CA GLY A 141 -1.86 -8.27 8.27
C GLY A 141 -2.53 -7.27 7.35
N GLY A 142 -2.55 -7.55 6.04
CA GLY A 142 -3.25 -6.75 5.04
C GLY A 142 -4.76 -6.74 5.25
N THR A 143 -5.37 -7.92 5.49
CA THR A 143 -6.81 -8.04 5.80
C THR A 143 -7.16 -7.27 7.07
N ALA A 144 -6.39 -7.47 8.15
CA ALA A 144 -6.63 -6.79 9.43
C ALA A 144 -6.52 -5.26 9.30
N MET A 145 -5.49 -4.76 8.59
CA MET A 145 -5.33 -3.33 8.35
C MET A 145 -6.46 -2.78 7.48
N ALA A 146 -6.87 -3.49 6.43
CA ALA A 146 -7.98 -3.08 5.57
C ALA A 146 -9.30 -2.98 6.35
N LEU A 147 -9.65 -3.99 7.13
CA LEU A 147 -10.84 -3.97 7.99
C LEU A 147 -10.76 -2.87 9.04
N GLY A 148 -9.61 -2.67 9.67
CA GLY A 148 -9.40 -1.58 10.64
C GLY A 148 -9.56 -0.19 10.01
N SER A 149 -9.03 0.02 8.81
CA SER A 149 -9.22 1.25 8.05
C SER A 149 -10.69 1.45 7.66
N MET A 150 -11.36 0.41 7.17
CA MET A 150 -12.79 0.50 6.84
C MET A 150 -13.64 0.82 8.08
N ALA A 151 -13.37 0.16 9.21
CA ALA A 151 -14.03 0.44 10.49
C ALA A 151 -13.87 1.90 10.91
N TYR A 152 -12.65 2.44 10.78
CA TYR A 152 -12.35 3.82 11.14
C TYR A 152 -13.13 4.81 10.27
N PHE A 153 -13.12 4.66 8.94
CA PHE A 153 -13.83 5.57 8.05
C PHE A 153 -15.35 5.42 8.13
N SER A 154 -15.85 4.20 8.36
CA SER A 154 -17.27 3.97 8.57
C SER A 154 -17.76 4.59 9.89
N ALA A 155 -16.98 4.49 10.97
CA ALA A 155 -17.29 5.15 12.24
C ALA A 155 -17.33 6.69 12.14
N LEU A 156 -16.64 7.28 11.16
CA LEU A 156 -16.68 8.71 10.86
C LEU A 156 -17.83 9.11 9.92
N GLY A 157 -18.63 8.15 9.44
CA GLY A 157 -19.80 8.40 8.59
C GLY A 157 -19.48 8.64 7.11
N PHE A 158 -18.29 8.24 6.63
CA PHE A 158 -17.95 8.39 5.20
C PHE A 158 -18.64 7.35 4.31
N PHE A 159 -18.94 6.17 4.85
CA PHE A 159 -19.74 5.13 4.21
C PHE A 159 -20.24 4.13 5.26
N ASP A 160 -21.35 3.45 4.98
CA ASP A 160 -21.89 2.42 5.85
C ASP A 160 -21.28 1.06 5.54
N CYS A 161 -20.71 0.40 6.53
CA CYS A 161 -20.06 -0.90 6.36
C CYS A 161 -20.38 -1.81 7.55
N ASP A 162 -21.01 -2.96 7.27
CA ASP A 162 -20.98 -4.08 8.19
C ASP A 162 -19.68 -4.87 7.98
N LEU A 163 -18.75 -4.75 8.93
CA LEU A 163 -17.44 -5.40 8.86
C LEU A 163 -17.55 -6.92 8.77
N VAL A 164 -18.59 -7.51 9.38
CA VAL A 164 -18.78 -8.97 9.35
C VAL A 164 -19.11 -9.43 7.93
N SER A 165 -20.04 -8.74 7.27
CA SER A 165 -20.38 -9.00 5.87
C SER A 165 -19.23 -8.67 4.92
N ALA A 166 -18.49 -7.58 5.15
CA ALA A 166 -17.36 -7.18 4.31
C ALA A 166 -16.12 -8.08 4.46
N ALA A 167 -15.96 -8.77 5.60
CA ALA A 167 -14.77 -9.57 5.89
C ALA A 167 -14.46 -10.63 4.83
N GLY A 168 -15.48 -11.33 4.30
CA GLY A 168 -15.30 -12.34 3.26
C GLY A 168 -14.78 -11.75 1.95
N SER A 169 -15.30 -10.59 1.55
CA SER A 169 -14.86 -9.86 0.35
C SER A 169 -13.45 -9.31 0.51
N VAL A 170 -13.14 -8.69 1.65
CA VAL A 170 -11.80 -8.18 1.95
C VAL A 170 -10.78 -9.32 1.97
N ALA A 171 -11.10 -10.45 2.60
CA ALA A 171 -10.23 -11.63 2.60
C ALA A 171 -10.02 -12.16 1.17
N THR A 172 -11.05 -12.18 0.33
CA THR A 172 -10.92 -12.60 -1.07
C THR A 172 -9.97 -11.69 -1.85
N ILE A 173 -10.12 -10.37 -1.69
CA ILE A 173 -9.25 -9.37 -2.31
C ILE A 173 -7.80 -9.54 -1.80
N ALA A 174 -7.63 -9.70 -0.49
CA ALA A 174 -6.32 -9.91 0.14
C ALA A 174 -5.67 -11.21 -0.35
N ALA A 175 -6.42 -12.29 -0.49
CA ALA A 175 -5.90 -13.56 -1.00
C ALA A 175 -5.41 -13.44 -2.44
N ALA A 176 -6.17 -12.75 -3.30
CA ALA A 176 -5.77 -12.50 -4.68
C ALA A 176 -4.53 -11.59 -4.77
N ALA A 177 -4.46 -10.53 -3.94
CA ALA A 177 -3.31 -9.65 -3.86
C ALA A 177 -2.06 -10.38 -3.35
N THR A 178 -2.19 -11.25 -2.35
CA THR A 178 -1.12 -12.12 -1.86
C THR A 178 -0.67 -13.12 -2.91
N LEU A 179 -1.60 -13.70 -3.68
CA LEU A 179 -1.26 -14.57 -4.79
C LEU A 179 -0.43 -13.80 -5.83
N MET A 180 -0.84 -12.59 -6.20
CA MET A 180 -0.14 -11.74 -7.14
C MET A 180 1.28 -11.36 -6.67
N GLU A 181 1.44 -11.03 -5.39
CA GLU A 181 2.75 -10.78 -4.76
C GLU A 181 3.64 -12.03 -4.73
N SER A 182 3.03 -13.21 -4.59
CA SER A 182 3.75 -14.48 -4.53
C SER A 182 4.38 -14.86 -5.88
N LEU A 183 3.84 -14.36 -7.00
CA LEU A 183 4.30 -14.69 -8.34
C LEU A 183 5.65 -14.01 -8.64
N PRO A 184 6.49 -14.61 -9.51
CA PRO A 184 7.77 -14.02 -9.91
C PRO A 184 7.61 -12.88 -10.94
N LEU A 185 6.65 -11.97 -10.73
CA LEU A 185 6.30 -10.87 -11.64
C LEU A 185 7.14 -9.61 -11.44
N ASN A 186 7.84 -9.48 -10.30
CA ASN A 186 8.66 -8.32 -9.92
C ASN A 186 9.70 -7.87 -10.96
N ARG A 187 10.04 -8.70 -11.95
CA ARG A 187 10.93 -8.32 -13.06
C ARG A 187 10.25 -7.42 -14.09
N TRP A 188 8.93 -7.47 -14.19
CA TRP A 188 8.12 -6.79 -15.20
C TRP A 188 7.19 -5.74 -14.58
N LEU A 189 6.64 -6.05 -13.40
CA LEU A 189 5.71 -5.19 -12.69
C LEU A 189 6.07 -5.19 -11.20
N ASP A 190 6.32 -4.01 -10.65
CA ASP A 190 6.66 -3.81 -9.24
C ASP A 190 5.47 -4.17 -8.33
N ASP A 191 5.73 -4.81 -7.19
CA ASP A 191 4.71 -5.16 -6.19
C ASP A 191 3.89 -3.93 -5.74
N ASN A 192 4.50 -2.74 -5.71
CA ASN A 192 3.81 -1.48 -5.40
C ASN A 192 2.79 -1.04 -6.46
N LEU A 193 2.73 -1.70 -7.62
CA LEU A 193 1.70 -1.48 -8.64
C LEU A 193 0.76 -2.68 -8.75
N SER A 194 1.30 -3.90 -8.77
CA SER A 194 0.52 -5.13 -8.97
C SER A 194 -0.46 -5.40 -7.83
N VAL A 195 -0.02 -5.24 -6.58
CA VAL A 195 -0.81 -5.48 -5.36
C VAL A 195 -1.99 -4.50 -5.27
N PRO A 196 -1.78 -3.18 -5.24
CA PRO A 196 -2.89 -2.22 -5.16
C PRO A 196 -3.75 -2.24 -6.42
N GLY A 197 -3.19 -2.52 -7.60
CA GLY A 197 -3.96 -2.67 -8.84
C GLY A 197 -4.94 -3.85 -8.78
N THR A 198 -4.47 -5.01 -8.31
CA THR A 198 -5.31 -6.19 -8.09
C THR A 198 -6.41 -5.89 -7.07
N ALA A 199 -6.05 -5.22 -5.97
CA ALA A 199 -6.99 -4.83 -4.94
C ALA A 199 -8.05 -3.84 -5.44
N ALA A 200 -7.65 -2.87 -6.27
CA ALA A 200 -8.56 -1.88 -6.85
C ALA A 200 -9.55 -2.53 -7.82
N VAL A 201 -9.08 -3.43 -8.70
CA VAL A 201 -9.94 -4.14 -9.66
C VAL A 201 -10.96 -5.02 -8.93
N LEU A 202 -10.50 -5.89 -8.03
CA LEU A 202 -11.40 -6.78 -7.30
C LEU A 202 -12.29 -6.03 -6.31
N GLY A 203 -11.77 -5.00 -5.65
CA GLY A 203 -12.54 -4.14 -4.75
C GLY A 203 -13.65 -3.40 -5.49
N THR A 204 -13.41 -2.95 -6.72
CA THR A 204 -14.46 -2.34 -7.55
C THR A 204 -15.51 -3.36 -7.95
N LEU A 205 -15.11 -4.58 -8.33
CA LEU A 205 -16.05 -5.66 -8.66
C LEU A 205 -16.89 -6.12 -7.47
N LEU A 206 -16.32 -6.07 -6.26
CA LEU A 206 -16.95 -6.49 -5.02
C LEU A 206 -17.48 -5.31 -4.19
N VAL A 207 -17.59 -4.11 -4.76
CA VAL A 207 -17.89 -2.88 -3.99
C VAL A 207 -19.22 -2.97 -3.24
N ASN A 208 -20.23 -3.60 -3.83
CA ASN A 208 -21.55 -3.80 -3.21
C ASN A 208 -21.51 -4.74 -1.99
N ALA A 209 -20.45 -5.55 -1.87
CA ALA A 209 -20.23 -6.40 -0.71
C ALA A 209 -19.31 -5.75 0.33
N LEU A 210 -18.76 -4.56 0.03
CA LEU A 210 -17.92 -3.77 0.95
C LEU A 210 -18.72 -2.65 1.65
N ILE A 211 -19.89 -2.31 1.15
CA ILE A 211 -20.75 -1.22 1.64
C ILE A 211 -22.15 -1.78 1.85
N LEU A 212 -22.86 -1.30 2.87
CA LEU A 212 -24.30 -1.53 3.00
C LEU A 212 -25.04 -0.64 2.00
N ALA A 213 -25.80 -1.25 1.08
CA ALA A 213 -26.60 -0.54 0.09
C ALA A 213 -27.79 0.21 0.72
#